data_AF-A0A5N6XZK4-F1
#
_entry.id   AF-A0A5N6XZK4-F1
#
_cell.length_a   1.000
_cell.length_b   1.000
_cell.length_c   1.000
_cell.angle_alpha   90.00
_cell.angle_beta   90.00
_cell.angle_gamma   90.00
#
_symmetry.space_group_name_H-M   'P 1'
#
loop_
_entity.id
_entity.type
_entity.pdbx_description
1 polymer ?
#
loop_
_entity_poly.entity_id
_entity_poly.type
_entity_poly.pdbx_seq_one_letter_code
_entity_poly.pdbx_strand_id
1 'polypeptide(L)'
;MLPEKPGSHCEQAICIVHHIGDRGILNEDVKTRSFTIQNNSEGMFKMLMLDFALCDFRRDYKSEEEWWEWKATQDEEGAVGFVMQSKLQGGFIYHRSALYTKLDKDYMSGD
;
A
#
# COMPACT_ATOMS: atom_id res chain seq x y z
N MET A 1 0.19 26.12 12.24
CA MET A 1 0.14 24.89 11.45
C MET A 1 0.49 23.76 12.40
N LEU A 2 -0.50 22.99 12.86
CA LEU A 2 -0.23 21.85 13.74
C LEU A 2 0.29 20.70 12.86
N PRO A 3 1.28 19.91 13.30
CA PRO A 3 1.64 18.70 12.59
C PRO A 3 0.40 17.80 12.57
N GLU A 4 -0.01 17.36 11.38
CA GLU A 4 -1.05 16.35 11.26
C GLU A 4 -0.65 15.18 12.16
N LYS A 5 -1.55 14.74 13.04
CA LYS A 5 -1.31 13.56 13.87
C LYS A 5 -0.87 12.44 12.92
N PRO A 6 0.29 11.80 13.12
CA PRO A 6 0.64 10.65 12.31
C PRO A 6 -0.51 9.67 12.45
N GLY A 7 -1.07 9.26 11.31
CA GLY A 7 -2.11 8.25 11.26
C GLY A 7 -1.67 7.00 12.02
N SER A 8 -2.63 6.13 12.33
CA SER A 8 -2.32 4.83 12.96
C SER A 8 -1.21 4.09 12.18
N HIS A 9 -0.47 3.19 12.82
CA HIS A 9 0.57 2.41 12.13
C HIS A 9 0.06 1.73 10.85
N CYS A 10 -1.22 1.32 10.86
CA CYS A 10 -1.91 0.76 9.71
C CYS A 10 -2.09 1.80 8.58
N GLU A 11 -2.53 3.02 8.90
CA GLU A 11 -2.61 4.10 7.91
C GLU A 11 -1.25 4.45 7.32
N GLN A 12 -0.18 4.48 8.14
CA GLN A 12 1.17 4.72 7.64
C GLN A 12 1.63 3.63 6.65
N ALA A 13 1.31 2.36 6.90
CA ALA A 13 1.61 1.28 5.98
C ALA A 13 0.90 1.46 4.62
N ILE A 14 -0.38 1.84 4.65
CA ILE A 14 -1.15 2.18 3.43
C ILE A 14 -0.55 3.39 2.71
N CYS A 15 -0.20 4.45 3.43
CA CYS A 15 0.46 5.61 2.84
C CYS A 15 1.78 5.25 2.17
N ILE A 16 2.57 4.32 2.71
CA ILE A 16 3.81 3.86 2.08
C ILE A 16 3.51 3.14 0.75
N VAL A 17 2.49 2.27 0.69
CA VAL A 17 2.07 1.61 -0.55
C VAL A 17 1.71 2.64 -1.64
N HIS A 18 0.97 3.69 -1.27
CA HIS A 18 0.67 4.80 -2.20
C HIS A 18 1.95 5.52 -2.62
N HIS A 19 2.82 5.82 -1.67
CA HIS A 19 4.04 6.58 -1.89
C HIS A 19 5.03 5.89 -2.84
N ILE A 20 5.12 4.56 -2.80
CA ILE A 20 5.94 3.79 -3.74
C ILE A 20 5.23 3.68 -5.10
N GLY A 21 3.91 3.56 -5.13
CA GLY A 21 3.11 3.59 -6.35
C GLY A 21 3.24 4.91 -7.12
N ASP A 22 3.21 6.04 -6.42
CA ASP A 22 3.43 7.38 -6.98
C ASP A 22 4.83 7.54 -7.59
N ARG A 23 5.80 6.75 -7.13
CA ARG A 23 7.16 6.68 -7.70
C ARG A 23 7.30 5.64 -8.80
N GLY A 24 6.20 5.02 -9.22
CA GLY A 24 6.20 4.00 -10.26
C GLY A 24 6.83 2.70 -9.82
N ILE A 25 6.67 2.31 -8.55
CA ILE A 25 7.08 1.00 -8.03
C ILE A 25 5.82 0.16 -7.80
N LEU A 26 5.85 -1.07 -8.28
CA LEU A 26 4.87 -2.12 -8.00
C LEU A 26 5.60 -3.23 -7.24
N ASN A 27 5.22 -3.50 -6.00
CA ASN A 27 5.77 -4.61 -5.23
C ASN A 27 4.83 -5.82 -5.30
N GLU A 28 5.25 -6.85 -6.03
CA GLU A 28 4.46 -8.07 -6.26
C GLU A 28 4.43 -9.01 -5.04
N ASP A 29 5.32 -8.83 -4.06
CA ASP A 29 5.34 -9.63 -2.82
C ASP A 29 5.00 -8.81 -1.56
N VAL A 30 4.24 -7.72 -1.71
CA VAL A 30 3.87 -6.90 -0.56
C VAL A 30 3.03 -7.69 0.44
N LYS A 31 3.49 -7.73 1.69
CA LYS A 31 2.83 -8.43 2.79
C LYS A 31 2.97 -7.62 4.06
N THR A 32 2.09 -7.85 5.02
CA THR A 32 2.16 -7.17 6.33
C THR A 32 3.50 -7.37 7.06
N ARG A 33 4.21 -8.50 6.84
CA ARG A 33 5.56 -8.75 7.40
C ARG A 33 6.67 -7.91 6.75
N SER A 34 6.42 -7.33 5.58
CA SER A 34 7.36 -6.46 4.87
C SER A 34 7.46 -5.09 5.54
N PHE A 35 6.60 -4.81 6.52
CA PHE A 35 6.61 -3.56 7.28
C PHE A 35 7.24 -3.76 8.65
N THR A 36 8.12 -2.83 9.04
CA THR A 36 8.74 -2.79 10.36
C THR A 36 8.62 -1.41 10.97
N ILE A 37 8.59 -1.37 12.30
CA ILE A 37 8.56 -0.12 13.05
C ILE A 37 9.97 0.20 13.52
N GLN A 38 10.48 1.35 13.11
CA GLN A 38 11.70 1.92 13.65
C GLN A 38 11.36 2.86 14.80
N ASN A 39 11.91 2.58 15.98
CA ASN A 39 11.90 3.52 17.10
C ASN A 39 12.96 4.59 16.84
N ASN A 40 12.55 5.86 16.75
CA ASN A 40 13.52 6.94 16.76
C ASN A 40 13.87 7.35 18.22
N SER A 41 14.98 8.07 18.38
CA SER A 41 15.45 8.56 19.68
C SER A 41 14.49 9.53 20.38
N GLU A 42 13.47 10.02 19.67
CA GLU A 42 12.45 10.95 20.14
C GLU A 42 11.16 10.24 20.57
N GLY A 43 11.14 8.90 20.56
CA GLY A 43 9.96 8.11 20.93
C GLY A 43 8.84 8.09 19.88
N MET A 44 9.11 8.57 18.66
CA MET A 44 8.20 8.44 17.52
C MET A 44 8.46 7.12 16.79
N PHE A 45 7.37 6.43 16.49
CA PHE A 45 7.36 5.22 15.69
C PHE A 45 7.29 5.59 14.21
N LYS A 46 8.30 5.19 13.43
CA LYS A 46 8.31 5.36 11.98
C LYS A 46 8.08 4.02 11.31
N MET A 47 7.03 3.92 10.50
CA MET A 47 6.83 2.75 9.65
C MET A 47 7.85 2.75 8.50
N LEU A 48 8.47 1.59 8.25
CA LEU A 48 9.34 1.33 7.13
C LEU A 48 8.83 0.12 6.36
N MET A 49 8.87 0.18 5.04
CA MET A 49 8.66 -0.99 4.18
C MET A 49 10.02 -1.52 3.72
N LEU A 50 10.16 -2.83 3.80
CA LEU A 50 11.28 -3.64 3.35
C LEU A 50 10.80 -4.53 2.20
N ASP A 51 11.68 -5.38 1.71
CA ASP A 51 11.36 -6.46 0.76
C ASP A 51 10.87 -5.96 -0.61
N PHE A 52 11.77 -5.31 -1.34
CA PHE A 52 11.58 -4.90 -2.74
C PHE A 52 12.29 -5.85 -3.72
N ALA A 53 12.54 -7.10 -3.31
CA ALA A 53 13.26 -8.06 -4.15
C ALA A 53 12.44 -8.48 -5.39
N LEU A 54 11.10 -8.46 -5.25
CA LEU A 54 10.14 -8.73 -6.32
C LEU A 54 9.32 -7.46 -6.57
N CYS A 55 9.97 -6.45 -7.16
CA CYS A 55 9.28 -5.25 -7.60
C CYS A 55 9.57 -4.93 -9.06
N ASP A 56 8.54 -4.44 -9.73
CA ASP A 56 8.62 -3.89 -11.07
C ASP A 56 8.58 -2.37 -11.04
N PHE A 57 9.12 -1.76 -12.10
CA PHE A 57 9.07 -0.33 -12.31
C PHE A 57 8.09 0.01 -13.45
N ARG A 58 7.27 1.04 -13.24
CA ARG A 58 6.31 1.55 -14.23
C ARG A 58 6.89 1.79 -15.61
N ARG A 59 8.16 2.21 -15.69
CA ARG A 59 8.88 2.47 -16.94
C ARG A 59 9.15 1.21 -17.78
N ASP A 60 9.08 0.03 -17.16
CA ASP A 60 9.36 -1.26 -17.80
C ASP A 60 8.09 -1.88 -18.41
N TYR A 61 6.92 -1.30 -18.13
CA TYR A 61 5.64 -1.65 -18.74
C TYR A 61 5.51 -1.02 -20.15
N LYS A 62 4.81 -1.70 -21.05
CA LYS A 62 4.63 -1.28 -22.45
C LYS A 62 3.67 -0.09 -22.58
N SER A 63 2.75 0.08 -21.65
CA SER A 63 1.78 1.17 -21.65
C SER A 63 1.33 1.56 -20.25
N GLU A 64 0.72 2.75 -20.15
CA GLU A 64 0.03 3.20 -18.94
C GLU A 64 -1.12 2.28 -18.54
N GLU A 65 -1.85 1.76 -19.53
CA GLU A 65 -2.94 0.82 -19.32
C GLU A 65 -2.42 -0.48 -18.69
N GLU A 66 -1.34 -1.07 -19.22
CA GLU A 66 -0.72 -2.29 -18.66
C GLU A 66 -0.24 -2.04 -17.22
N TRP A 67 0.36 -0.88 -16.94
CA TRP A 67 0.75 -0.50 -15.59
C TRP A 67 -0.45 -0.47 -14.63
N TRP A 68 -1.54 0.19 -15.01
CA TRP A 68 -2.71 0.32 -14.13
C TRP A 68 -3.47 -0.99 -13.97
N GLU A 69 -3.53 -1.82 -15.01
CA GLU A 69 -4.08 -3.18 -14.95
C GLU A 69 -3.28 -4.06 -13.96
N TRP A 70 -1.95 -4.01 -14.01
CA TRP A 70 -1.11 -4.74 -13.05
C TRP A 70 -1.21 -4.19 -11.63
N LYS A 71 -1.29 -2.86 -11.46
CA LYS A 71 -1.55 -2.25 -10.15
C LYS A 71 -2.90 -2.70 -9.57
N ALA A 72 -3.94 -2.79 -10.40
CA ALA A 72 -5.24 -3.30 -10.00
C ALA A 72 -5.18 -4.78 -9.63
N THR A 73 -4.52 -5.59 -10.46
CA THR A 73 -4.39 -7.04 -10.30
C THR A 73 -3.66 -7.41 -9.01
N GLN A 74 -2.54 -6.73 -8.71
CA GLN A 74 -1.76 -7.02 -7.52
C GLN A 74 -2.41 -6.53 -6.22
N ASP A 75 -3.25 -5.48 -6.30
CA ASP A 75 -3.99 -4.90 -5.17
C ASP A 75 -3.13 -4.76 -3.90
N GLU A 76 -1.96 -4.10 -4.02
CA GLU A 76 -1.01 -3.95 -2.91
C GLU A 76 -1.65 -3.32 -1.66
N GLU A 77 -2.56 -2.37 -1.86
CA GLU A 77 -3.31 -1.74 -0.78
C GLU A 77 -4.24 -2.73 -0.08
N GLY A 78 -5.00 -3.53 -0.83
CA GLY A 78 -5.84 -4.58 -0.27
C GLY A 78 -5.03 -5.66 0.45
N ALA A 79 -3.91 -6.10 -0.13
CA ALA A 79 -3.01 -7.09 0.45
C ALA A 79 -2.47 -6.67 1.83
N VAL A 80 -2.29 -5.37 2.06
CA VAL A 80 -1.88 -4.82 3.36
C VAL A 80 -3.09 -4.51 4.23
N GLY A 81 -4.04 -3.73 3.74
CA GLY A 81 -5.20 -3.21 4.46
C GLY A 81 -6.14 -4.30 4.98
N PHE A 82 -6.60 -5.21 4.10
CA PHE A 82 -7.50 -6.29 4.51
C PHE A 82 -6.83 -7.28 5.45
N VAL A 83 -5.55 -7.60 5.21
CA VAL A 83 -4.80 -8.52 6.06
C VAL A 83 -4.59 -7.92 7.45
N MET A 84 -4.28 -6.62 7.57
CA MET A 84 -4.20 -5.94 8.86
C MET A 84 -5.55 -5.95 9.58
N GLN A 85 -6.65 -5.59 8.89
CA GLN A 85 -7.99 -5.63 9.48
C GLN A 85 -8.33 -7.03 10.03
N SER A 86 -8.05 -8.09 9.24
CA SER A 86 -8.28 -9.47 9.63
C SER A 86 -7.46 -9.87 10.86
N LYS A 87 -6.17 -9.50 10.90
CA LYS A 87 -5.27 -9.84 12.01
C LYS A 87 -5.58 -9.07 13.29
N LEU A 88 -6.08 -7.84 13.19
CA LEU A 88 -6.32 -6.96 14.33
C LEU A 88 -7.73 -7.09 14.92
N GLN A 89 -8.62 -7.86 14.30
CA GLN A 89 -9.91 -8.29 14.87
C GLN A 89 -10.72 -7.14 15.48
N GLY A 90 -10.89 -6.04 14.73
CA GLY A 90 -11.62 -4.85 15.17
C GLY A 90 -10.73 -3.71 15.70
N GLY A 91 -9.43 -3.95 15.88
CA GLY A 91 -8.45 -2.90 16.20
C GLY A 91 -8.10 -1.97 15.03
N PHE A 92 -8.52 -2.33 13.81
CA PHE A 92 -8.37 -1.51 12.60
C PHE A 92 -9.52 -1.82 11.64
N ILE A 93 -10.09 -0.78 11.03
CA ILE A 93 -11.06 -0.89 9.95
C ILE A 93 -10.42 -0.29 8.71
N TYR A 94 -10.20 -1.13 7.71
CA TYR A 94 -9.64 -0.76 6.43
C TYR A 94 -10.72 -0.12 5.55
N HIS A 95 -10.41 1.06 5.03
CA HIS A 95 -11.20 1.74 4.03
C HIS A 95 -10.37 1.84 2.75
N ARG A 96 -10.84 1.18 1.69
CA ARG A 96 -10.20 1.21 0.38
C ARG A 96 -10.12 2.63 -0.14
N SER A 97 -8.96 3.03 -0.65
CA SER A 97 -8.73 4.38 -1.14
C SER A 97 -9.52 4.66 -2.43
N ALA A 98 -9.67 5.94 -2.75
CA ALA A 98 -10.33 6.35 -3.99
C ALA A 98 -9.58 5.84 -5.23
N LEU A 99 -8.25 5.76 -5.17
CA LEU A 99 -7.43 5.22 -6.27
C LEU A 99 -7.75 3.74 -6.50
N TYR A 100 -7.65 2.91 -5.47
CA TYR A 100 -7.87 1.46 -5.61
C TYR A 100 -9.35 1.13 -5.87
N THR A 101 -10.29 1.91 -5.34
CA THR A 101 -11.71 1.81 -5.73
C THR A 101 -11.93 2.11 -7.21
N LYS A 102 -11.17 3.05 -7.78
CA LYS A 102 -11.23 3.35 -9.21
C LYS A 102 -10.59 2.22 -10.02
N LEU A 103 -9.44 1.69 -9.58
CA LEU A 103 -8.79 0.56 -10.23
C LEU A 103 -9.69 -0.68 -10.27
N ASP A 104 -10.42 -0.96 -9.20
CA ASP A 104 -11.41 -2.04 -9.20
C ASP A 104 -12.46 -1.84 -10.29
N LYS A 105 -13.00 -0.61 -10.38
CA LYS A 105 -14.03 -0.27 -11.38
C LYS A 105 -13.50 -0.40 -12.79
N ASP A 106 -12.30 0.10 -13.04
CA ASP A 106 -11.74 0.21 -14.38
C ASP A 106 -11.20 -1.14 -14.89
N TYR A 107 -10.69 -2.02 -14.01
CA TYR A 107 -9.94 -3.22 -14.40
C TYR A 107 -10.44 -4.54 -13.78
N MET A 108 -11.08 -4.50 -12.61
CA MET A 108 -11.54 -5.71 -11.89
C MET A 108 -13.04 -5.95 -12.00
N SER A 109 -13.78 -5.08 -12.68
CA SER A 109 -15.20 -5.24 -13.00
C SER A 109 -15.38 -6.16 -14.20
N GLY A 110 -15.34 -7.46 -14.00
CA GLY A 110 -15.86 -8.47 -14.94
C GLY A 110 -17.07 -9.17 -14.34
N ASP A 111 -18.11 -9.39 -15.16
CA ASP A 111 -19.46 -9.93 -14.84
C ASP A 111 -19.51 -11.10 -13.81
#